data_AF-A0A3C1BDX8-F1
#
_entry.id   AF-A0A3C1BDX8-F1
#
_cell.length_a   1.000
_cell.length_b   1.000
_cell.length_c   1.000
_cell.angle_alpha   90.00
_cell.angle_beta   90.00
_cell.angle_gamma   90.00
#
_symmetry.space_group_name_H-M   'P 1'
#
loop_
_entity.id
_entity.type
_entity.pdbx_description
1 polymer ?
#
loop_
_entity_poly.entity_id
_entity_poly.type
_entity_poly.pdbx_seq_one_letter_code
_entity_poly.pdbx_strand_id
1 'polypeptide(L)'
;MDVLKENPFVILTPDEKGNDSEAEITKAEVIHKLFVDVFEDFTSIPQQGHVFLNGPRGSGKSMMFRFLLPDCQLIDKNVKHYNELPFYSIHIPIKLTSINNPEYELIKDYGNSIFNEHVLT
;
A
#
# COMPACT_ATOMS: atom_id res chain seq x y z
N MET A 1 -16.18 15.35 -31.97
CA MET A 1 -15.67 16.24 -30.90
C MET A 1 -16.28 15.72 -29.61
N ASP A 2 -15.75 14.63 -29.06
CA ASP A 2 -16.33 13.92 -27.90
C ASP A 2 -15.28 13.72 -26.80
N VAL A 3 -14.56 14.78 -26.45
CA VAL A 3 -13.39 14.71 -25.53
C VAL A 3 -13.72 15.22 -24.11
N LEU A 4 -14.99 15.49 -23.78
CA LEU A 4 -15.35 16.05 -22.46
C LEU A 4 -16.59 15.40 -21.83
N LYS A 5 -16.71 14.06 -21.88
CA LYS A 5 -17.83 13.40 -21.16
C LYS A 5 -17.61 13.28 -19.65
N GLU A 6 -16.38 13.34 -19.17
CA GLU A 6 -16.05 13.29 -17.74
C GLU A 6 -14.97 14.31 -17.40
N ASN A 7 -15.07 14.90 -16.21
CA ASN A 7 -14.13 15.89 -15.71
C ASN A 7 -12.74 15.24 -15.54
N PRO A 8 -11.68 15.69 -16.22
CA PRO A 8 -10.34 15.10 -16.06
C PRO A 8 -9.67 15.44 -14.71
N PHE A 9 -10.27 16.34 -13.90
CA PHE A 9 -9.74 16.80 -12.61
C PHE A 9 -10.55 16.26 -11.43
N VAL A 10 -11.01 15.01 -11.48
CA VAL A 10 -11.68 14.38 -10.31
C VAL A 10 -10.66 14.16 -9.19
N ILE A 11 -10.97 14.69 -8.01
CA ILE A 11 -10.19 14.42 -6.80
C ILE A 11 -10.74 13.13 -6.18
N LEU A 12 -9.97 12.06 -6.30
CA LEU A 12 -10.24 10.80 -5.62
C LEU A 12 -9.62 10.85 -4.23
N THR A 13 -10.47 11.03 -3.20
CA THR A 13 -10.04 10.99 -1.80
C THR A 13 -10.47 9.66 -1.20
N PRO A 14 -9.58 8.88 -0.58
CA PRO A 14 -10.01 7.82 0.32
C PRO A 14 -10.58 8.51 1.57
N ASP A 15 -11.90 8.70 1.63
CA ASP A 15 -12.58 9.27 2.79
C ASP A 15 -13.12 8.17 3.70
N GLU A 16 -13.02 8.36 5.02
CA GLU A 16 -13.38 7.38 6.06
C GLU A 16 -14.88 7.03 6.12
N LYS A 17 -15.68 7.48 5.14
CA LYS A 17 -17.16 7.41 5.16
C LYS A 17 -17.75 6.22 4.43
N GLY A 18 -16.94 5.26 3.98
CA GLY A 18 -17.42 3.91 3.63
C GLY A 18 -18.44 3.87 2.50
N ASN A 19 -18.36 4.78 1.54
CA ASN A 19 -19.00 4.56 0.25
C ASN A 19 -18.11 3.64 -0.58
N ASP A 20 -18.66 2.97 -1.59
CA ASP A 20 -17.96 2.04 -2.50
C ASP A 20 -16.65 2.62 -3.11
N SER A 21 -16.46 3.94 -3.01
CA SER A 21 -15.29 4.71 -3.46
C SER A 21 -13.95 4.26 -2.87
N GLU A 22 -13.83 3.86 -1.59
CA GLU A 22 -12.51 3.49 -1.02
C GLU A 22 -12.01 2.16 -1.60
N ALA A 23 -12.90 1.18 -1.73
CA ALA A 23 -12.61 -0.10 -2.38
C ALA A 23 -12.29 0.08 -3.88
N GLU A 24 -12.86 1.09 -4.53
CA GLU A 24 -12.56 1.39 -5.93
C GLU A 24 -11.23 2.12 -6.13
N ILE A 25 -10.89 3.09 -5.29
CA ILE A 25 -9.65 3.88 -5.39
C ILE A 25 -8.42 3.02 -5.06
N THR A 26 -8.59 2.01 -4.20
CA THR A 26 -7.50 1.11 -3.79
C THR A 26 -7.28 -0.06 -4.75
N LYS A 27 -8.04 -0.17 -5.85
CA LYS A 27 -7.80 -1.19 -6.88
C LYS A 27 -6.42 -1.00 -7.53
N ALA A 28 -5.75 -2.12 -7.82
CA ALA A 28 -4.38 -2.11 -8.33
C ALA A 28 -4.25 -1.30 -9.64
N GLU A 29 -5.23 -1.42 -10.54
CA GLU A 29 -5.23 -0.70 -11.82
C GLU A 29 -5.37 0.82 -11.64
N VAL A 30 -6.13 1.24 -10.62
CA VAL A 30 -6.33 2.66 -10.31
C VAL A 30 -5.06 3.22 -9.68
N ILE A 31 -4.49 2.52 -8.71
CA ILE A 31 -3.25 2.91 -8.05
C ILE A 31 -2.09 3.00 -9.06
N HIS A 32 -1.93 2.00 -9.93
CA HIS A 32 -0.90 2.01 -10.97
C HIS A 32 -1.05 3.21 -11.94
N LYS A 33 -2.28 3.61 -12.27
CA LYS A 33 -2.52 4.79 -13.12
C LYS A 33 -2.23 6.11 -12.42
N LEU A 34 -2.52 6.18 -11.12
CA LEU A 34 -2.39 7.41 -10.34
C LEU A 34 -0.97 7.60 -9.78
N PHE A 35 -0.25 6.51 -9.52
CA PHE A 35 1.07 6.56 -8.93
C PHE A 35 2.08 7.03 -9.98
N VAL A 36 2.76 8.13 -9.66
CA VAL A 36 3.85 8.65 -10.46
C VAL A 36 5.12 8.47 -9.64
N ASP A 37 6.09 7.76 -10.19
CA ASP A 37 7.38 7.54 -9.55
C ASP A 37 8.22 8.83 -9.62
N VAL A 38 7.94 9.75 -8.70
CA VAL A 38 8.63 11.04 -8.53
C VAL A 38 9.44 11.11 -7.24
N PHE A 39 9.49 10.02 -6.48
CA PHE A 39 10.09 9.99 -5.15
C PHE A 39 11.51 9.45 -5.26
N GLU A 40 12.52 10.29 -5.03
CA GLU A 40 13.95 9.88 -5.05
C GLU A 40 14.21 8.70 -4.10
N ASP A 41 13.56 8.71 -2.94
CA ASP A 41 13.64 7.66 -1.92
C ASP A 41 12.96 6.34 -2.33
N PHE A 42 12.09 6.33 -3.35
CA PHE A 42 11.37 5.12 -3.77
C PHE A 42 12.32 4.00 -4.16
N THR A 43 13.42 4.34 -4.81
CA THR A 43 14.45 3.39 -5.25
C THR A 43 15.16 2.67 -4.09
N SER A 44 15.10 3.24 -2.88
CA SER A 44 15.70 2.64 -1.68
C SER A 44 14.77 1.65 -0.98
N ILE A 45 13.46 1.74 -1.17
CA ILE A 45 12.48 0.92 -0.43
C ILE A 45 12.57 -0.57 -0.79
N PRO A 46 12.76 -0.97 -2.07
CA PRO A 46 12.96 -2.37 -2.43
C PRO A 46 14.32 -2.94 -2.00
N GLN A 47 15.24 -2.09 -1.52
CA GLN A 47 16.56 -2.55 -1.08
C GLN A 47 16.46 -3.19 0.31
N GLN A 48 17.28 -4.20 0.55
CA GLN A 48 17.30 -4.90 1.82
C GLN A 48 17.79 -3.97 2.94
N GLY A 49 16.96 -3.73 3.96
CA GLY A 49 17.32 -2.95 5.13
C GLY A 49 16.13 -2.22 5.75
N HIS A 50 16.43 -1.30 6.69
CA HIS A 50 15.43 -0.43 7.31
C HIS A 50 15.47 0.94 6.65
N VAL A 51 14.35 1.37 6.08
CA VAL A 51 14.20 2.69 5.45
C VAL A 51 13.18 3.50 6.24
N PHE A 52 13.60 4.69 6.69
CA PHE A 52 12.71 5.65 7.32
C PHE A 52 12.18 6.63 6.26
N LEU A 53 10.88 6.54 5.99
CA LEU A 53 10.20 7.43 5.04
C LEU A 53 9.55 8.60 5.77
N ASN A 54 10.10 9.80 5.55
CA ASN A 54 9.63 11.03 6.16
C ASN A 54 8.93 11.93 5.13
N GLY A 55 7.92 12.68 5.57
CA GLY A 55 7.30 13.71 4.73
C GLY A 55 5.99 14.23 5.32
N PRO A 56 5.48 15.37 4.84
CA PRO A 56 4.24 15.97 5.33
C PRO A 56 3.01 15.08 5.09
N ARG A 57 1.91 15.35 5.80
CA ARG A 57 0.62 14.70 5.54
C ARG A 57 0.20 14.98 4.08
N GLY A 58 -0.32 13.95 3.40
CA GLY A 58 -0.77 14.08 2.01
C GLY A 58 0.35 13.99 0.97
N SER A 59 1.60 13.70 1.35
CA SER A 59 2.73 13.59 0.41
C SER A 59 2.77 12.28 -0.40
N GLY A 60 1.70 11.47 -0.40
CA GLY A 60 1.67 10.21 -1.17
C GLY A 60 2.28 8.96 -0.51
N LYS A 61 2.75 9.01 0.75
CA LYS A 61 3.36 7.85 1.43
C LYS A 61 2.49 6.60 1.45
N SER A 62 1.21 6.72 1.82
CA SER A 62 0.29 5.57 1.85
C SER A 62 0.02 5.01 0.45
N MET A 63 0.01 5.89 -0.56
CA MET A 63 -0.18 5.50 -1.95
C MET A 63 1.02 4.71 -2.46
N MET A 64 2.23 5.13 -2.09
CA MET A 64 3.46 4.40 -2.36
C MET A 64 3.47 3.01 -1.71
N PHE A 65 3.07 2.89 -0.44
CA PHE A 65 2.93 1.57 0.20
C PHE A 65 1.91 0.69 -0.52
N ARG A 66 0.79 1.26 -0.97
CA ARG A 66 -0.22 0.53 -1.75
C ARG A 66 0.30 0.10 -3.11
N PHE A 67 1.11 0.93 -3.78
CA PHE A 67 1.74 0.63 -5.07
C PHE A 67 2.77 -0.49 -4.96
N LEU A 68 3.47 -0.60 -3.83
CA LEU A 68 4.44 -1.67 -3.59
C LEU A 68 3.81 -3.04 -3.34
N LEU A 69 2.49 -3.12 -3.11
CA LEU A 69 1.81 -4.40 -2.87
C LEU A 69 1.85 -5.33 -4.10
N PRO A 70 1.83 -6.66 -3.89
CA PRO A 70 2.09 -7.64 -4.96
C PRO A 70 1.18 -7.50 -6.17
N ASP A 71 -0.11 -7.23 -5.98
CA ASP A 71 -1.09 -7.05 -7.05
C ASP A 71 -0.80 -5.84 -7.96
N CYS A 72 -0.38 -4.72 -7.38
CA CYS A 72 0.11 -3.56 -8.14
C CYS A 72 1.42 -3.90 -8.88
N GLN A 73 2.32 -4.64 -8.25
CA GLN A 73 3.61 -5.01 -8.84
C GLN A 73 3.46 -6.01 -10.01
N LEU A 74 2.43 -6.87 -9.99
CA LEU A 74 2.09 -7.71 -11.16
C LEU A 74 1.78 -6.85 -12.39
N ILE A 75 1.04 -5.75 -12.20
CA ILE A 75 0.68 -4.80 -13.27
C ILE A 75 1.93 -4.03 -13.73
N ASP A 76 2.68 -3.45 -12.79
CA ASP A 76 3.88 -2.63 -13.08
C ASP A 76 4.96 -3.42 -13.84
N LYS A 77 5.20 -4.68 -13.42
CA LYS A 77 6.18 -5.56 -14.06
C LYS A 77 5.64 -6.35 -15.25
N ASN A 78 4.33 -6.27 -15.51
CA ASN A 78 3.63 -7.02 -16.55
C ASN A 78 3.90 -8.55 -16.47
N VAL A 79 3.80 -9.10 -15.26
CA VAL A 79 3.95 -10.54 -14.97
C VAL A 79 2.63 -11.13 -14.47
N LYS A 80 2.44 -12.44 -14.62
CA LYS A 80 1.15 -13.10 -14.32
C LYS A 80 1.14 -13.85 -13.01
N HIS A 81 2.32 -14.25 -12.53
CA HIS A 81 2.45 -15.08 -11.33
C HIS A 81 3.30 -14.38 -10.29
N TYR A 82 2.91 -14.52 -9.01
CA TYR A 82 3.60 -13.89 -7.88
C TYR A 82 5.06 -14.34 -7.70
N ASN A 83 5.40 -15.56 -8.15
CA ASN A 83 6.76 -16.08 -8.09
C ASN A 83 7.71 -15.41 -9.10
N GLU A 84 7.19 -14.61 -10.02
CA GLU A 84 7.99 -13.82 -10.98
C GLU A 84 8.34 -12.43 -10.41
N LEU A 85 7.76 -12.05 -9.26
CA LEU A 85 8.04 -10.76 -8.63
C LEU A 85 9.42 -10.76 -7.96
N PRO A 86 10.15 -9.64 -8.03
CA PRO A 86 11.47 -9.52 -7.39
C PRO A 86 11.39 -9.50 -5.86
N PHE A 87 10.23 -9.17 -5.30
CA PHE A 87 9.97 -9.17 -3.86
C PHE A 87 8.48 -9.39 -3.59
N TYR A 88 8.17 -9.74 -2.34
CA TYR A 88 6.81 -9.76 -1.82
C TYR A 88 6.71 -8.76 -0.67
N SER A 89 5.69 -7.90 -0.69
CA SER A 89 5.50 -6.88 0.33
C SER A 89 4.19 -7.11 1.08
N ILE A 90 4.19 -6.72 2.35
CA ILE A 90 3.02 -6.77 3.22
C ILE A 90 2.92 -5.42 3.91
N HIS A 91 1.77 -4.76 3.81
CA HIS A 91 1.51 -3.51 4.50
C HIS A 91 0.79 -3.79 5.82
N ILE A 92 1.49 -3.61 6.94
CA ILE A 92 0.96 -3.79 8.29
C ILE A 92 0.84 -2.41 8.95
N PRO A 93 -0.34 -1.78 8.96
CA PRO A 93 -0.51 -0.50 9.62
C PRO A 93 -0.46 -0.66 11.14
N ILE A 94 0.53 -0.02 11.78
CA ILE A 94 0.64 0.05 13.24
C ILE A 94 -0.02 1.35 13.70
N LYS A 95 -1.32 1.31 14.03
CA LYS A 95 -2.10 2.48 14.48
C LYS A 95 -2.14 2.62 16.02
N LEU A 96 -1.88 1.52 16.72
CA LEU A 96 -1.70 1.40 18.18
C LEU A 96 -0.46 0.50 18.39
N THR A 97 0.14 0.46 19.57
CA THR A 97 1.30 -0.41 19.91
C THR A 97 1.08 -1.93 19.70
N SER A 98 -0.03 -2.31 19.07
CA SER A 98 -0.46 -3.67 18.75
C SER A 98 -0.92 -3.74 17.30
N ILE A 99 -0.49 -4.77 16.58
CA ILE A 99 -0.93 -5.05 15.20
C ILE A 99 -2.44 -5.33 15.21
N ASN A 100 -3.21 -4.52 14.48
CA ASN A 100 -4.67 -4.61 14.44
C ASN A 100 -5.13 -5.46 13.23
N ASN A 101 -4.93 -6.77 13.28
CA ASN A 101 -5.53 -7.74 12.35
C ASN A 101 -6.52 -8.63 13.13
N PRO A 102 -7.77 -8.79 12.69
CA PRO A 102 -8.73 -9.68 13.32
C PRO A 102 -8.22 -11.13 13.46
N GLU A 103 -7.35 -11.60 12.55
CA GLU A 103 -6.74 -12.93 12.69
C GLU A 103 -5.80 -13.04 13.91
N TYR A 104 -5.24 -11.92 14.40
CA TYR A 104 -4.45 -11.91 15.64
C TYR A 104 -5.30 -12.10 16.90
N GLU A 105 -6.63 -11.96 16.82
CA GLU A 105 -7.52 -12.36 17.94
C GLU A 105 -7.45 -13.87 18.21
N LEU A 106 -7.15 -14.69 17.20
CA LEU A 106 -7.01 -16.14 17.36
C LEU A 106 -5.75 -16.54 18.14
N ILE A 107 -4.76 -15.66 18.19
CA ILE A 107 -3.48 -15.89 18.88
C ILE A 107 -3.22 -14.87 20.00
N LYS A 108 -4.28 -14.19 20.47
CA LYS A 108 -4.20 -13.05 21.40
C LYS A 108 -3.51 -13.38 22.72
N ASP A 109 -3.68 -14.61 23.20
CA ASP A 109 -3.18 -15.03 24.52
C ASP A 109 -1.67 -15.36 24.54
N TYR A 110 -1.06 -15.71 23.39
CA TYR A 110 0.35 -16.14 23.34
C TYR A 110 1.14 -15.72 22.10
N GLY A 111 0.50 -15.54 20.95
CA GLY A 111 1.19 -15.28 19.67
C GLY A 111 1.48 -13.82 19.42
N ASN A 112 0.72 -12.89 19.99
CA ASN A 112 0.93 -11.46 19.76
C ASN A 112 2.32 -10.96 20.20
N SER A 113 2.83 -11.42 21.35
CA SER A 113 4.17 -11.04 21.81
C SER A 113 5.26 -11.62 20.90
N ILE A 114 5.17 -12.92 20.59
CA ILE A 114 6.14 -13.63 19.74
C ILE A 114 6.19 -13.02 18.33
N PHE A 115 5.03 -12.72 17.74
CA PHE A 115 4.96 -12.11 16.41
C PHE A 115 5.47 -10.68 16.41
N ASN A 116 5.10 -9.86 17.41
CA ASN A 116 5.62 -8.50 17.54
C ASN A 116 7.14 -8.49 17.70
N GLU A 117 7.71 -9.43 18.46
CA GLU A 117 9.17 -9.58 18.56
C GLU A 117 9.79 -9.89 17.18
N HIS A 118 9.20 -10.78 16.38
CA HIS A 118 9.74 -11.11 15.05
C HIS A 118 9.56 -10.00 14.00
N VAL A 119 8.54 -9.16 14.14
CA VAL A 119 8.25 -8.07 13.19
C VAL A 119 8.99 -6.78 13.54
N LEU A 120 9.33 -6.57 14.81
CA LEU A 120 9.96 -5.34 15.32
C LEU A 120 11.43 -5.49 15.72
N THR A 121 12.04 -6.66 15.53
CA THR A 121 13.48 -6.92 15.72
C THR A 121 14.20 -6.92 14.38
#